data_AF-A0A7C4AMY3-F1
#
_entry.id   AF-A0A7C4AMY3-F1
#
_cell.length_a   1.000
_cell.length_b   1.000
_cell.length_c   1.000
_cell.angle_alpha   90.00
_cell.angle_beta   90.00
_cell.angle_gamma   90.00
#
_symmetry.space_group_name_H-M   'P 1'
#
loop_
_entity.id
_entity.type
_entity.pdbx_description
1 polymer ?
#
loop_
_entity_poly.entity_id
_entity_poly.type
_entity_poly.pdbx_seq_one_letter_code
_entity_poly.pdbx_strand_id
1 'polypeptide(L)'
;TEKYLSIIEHAQQAGIKNFILMSSTLTTLTAALKATEGMRPLLYAATESNFASFHQLAAEYGCPVVVKGDGLEATAALAEKLLALKWKDIVLDTGAQTLAQAFHDHIVARRAAVVKKNRSVGFPTLVRACDMTDDPMQETLIAATFIPKYGGIILLSDIQGERLFPLLVQRMNIYTDPQRPMTTSEGIYEINSPTATSPVVITSNFSLTYFIVSSEIESSRVPTWLLIKDTEGLSVLTAWAAGKFSADTIAPFVRKCGIEEKVERKRLIIPGCVATISGELEEELKNWEINIGPREASALVPYLKNWK
;
A
#
# COMPACT_ATOMS: atom_id res chain seq x y z
N THR A 1 -0.36 34.26 -11.15
CA THR A 1 -0.22 33.25 -12.20
C THR A 1 1.20 32.75 -12.36
N GLU A 2 2.20 33.61 -12.62
CA GLU A 2 3.59 33.18 -12.88
C GLU A 2 4.19 32.28 -11.78
N LYS A 3 4.09 32.68 -10.51
CA LYS A 3 4.56 31.84 -9.38
C LYS A 3 3.90 30.45 -9.35
N TYR A 4 2.62 30.37 -9.71
CA TYR A 4 1.86 29.11 -9.74
C TYR A 4 2.36 28.19 -10.87
N LEU A 5 2.56 28.75 -12.07
CA LEU A 5 3.11 28.01 -13.21
C LEU A 5 4.54 27.54 -12.94
N SER A 6 5.35 28.36 -12.29
CA SER A 6 6.69 27.97 -11.89
C SER A 6 6.67 26.75 -10.96
N ILE A 7 5.74 26.68 -9.99
CA ILE A 7 5.59 25.51 -9.12
C ILE A 7 5.24 24.25 -9.92
N ILE A 8 4.33 24.36 -10.90
CA ILE A 8 3.98 23.23 -11.79
C ILE A 8 5.21 22.75 -12.54
N GLU A 9 5.97 23.67 -13.13
CA GLU A 9 7.17 23.34 -13.90
C GLU A 9 8.21 22.61 -13.03
N HIS A 10 8.49 23.11 -11.82
CA HIS A 10 9.41 22.46 -10.89
C HIS A 10 8.94 21.05 -10.52
N ALA A 11 7.63 20.86 -10.26
CA ALA A 11 7.08 19.55 -9.96
C ALA A 11 7.19 18.58 -11.16
N GLN A 12 6.94 19.06 -12.38
CA GLN A 12 7.11 18.26 -13.61
C GLN A 12 8.56 17.87 -13.84
N GLN A 13 9.51 18.78 -13.61
CA GLN A 13 10.96 18.49 -13.68
C GLN A 13 11.39 17.43 -12.65
N ALA A 14 10.73 17.39 -11.50
CA ALA A 14 10.90 16.33 -10.49
C ALA A 14 10.19 15.00 -10.86
N GLY A 15 9.54 14.92 -12.01
CA GLY A 15 8.86 13.71 -12.50
C GLY A 15 7.41 13.54 -12.01
N ILE A 16 6.82 14.54 -11.36
CA ILE A 16 5.43 14.52 -10.90
C ILE A 16 4.50 14.76 -12.09
N LYS A 17 3.54 13.85 -12.29
CA LYS A 17 2.59 13.89 -13.41
C LYS A 17 1.12 14.02 -13.00
N ASN A 18 0.81 13.81 -11.72
CA ASN A 18 -0.55 13.90 -11.20
C ASN A 18 -0.68 15.19 -10.38
N PHE A 19 -1.64 16.04 -10.75
CA PHE A 19 -1.83 17.34 -10.12
C PHE A 19 -3.26 17.53 -9.63
N ILE A 20 -3.40 18.22 -8.50
CA ILE A 20 -4.64 18.82 -8.05
C ILE A 20 -4.45 20.32 -8.17
N LEU A 21 -5.14 20.95 -9.12
CA LEU A 21 -5.02 22.38 -9.38
C LEU A 21 -5.98 23.15 -8.49
N MET A 22 -5.44 23.70 -7.39
CA MET A 22 -6.18 24.48 -6.41
C MET A 22 -6.00 25.99 -6.68
N SER A 23 -7.01 26.65 -7.26
CA SER A 23 -7.02 28.10 -7.43
C SER A 23 -8.44 28.63 -7.58
N SER A 24 -8.76 29.75 -6.91
CA SER A 24 -10.04 30.45 -7.10
C SER A 24 -10.05 31.36 -8.34
N THR A 25 -8.89 31.61 -8.94
CA THR A 25 -8.75 32.54 -10.08
C THR A 25 -8.78 31.77 -11.40
N LEU A 26 -9.83 31.99 -12.20
CA LEU A 26 -9.99 31.35 -13.52
C LEU A 26 -8.77 31.53 -14.42
N THR A 27 -8.20 32.74 -14.49
CA THR A 27 -7.03 33.01 -15.35
C THR A 27 -5.81 32.19 -14.95
N THR A 28 -5.58 31.98 -13.66
CA THR A 28 -4.52 31.10 -13.17
C THR A 28 -4.82 29.64 -13.50
N LEU A 29 -6.08 29.21 -13.30
CA LEU A 29 -6.48 27.82 -13.54
C LEU A 29 -6.38 27.45 -15.02
N THR A 30 -6.82 28.32 -15.94
CA THR A 30 -6.67 28.12 -17.39
C THR A 30 -5.21 28.05 -17.81
N ALA A 31 -4.35 28.92 -17.27
CA ALA A 31 -2.92 28.87 -17.57
C ALA A 31 -2.28 27.56 -17.04
N ALA A 32 -2.68 27.12 -15.85
CA ALA A 32 -2.21 25.86 -15.26
C ALA A 32 -2.67 24.63 -16.05
N LEU A 33 -3.92 24.64 -16.55
CA LEU A 33 -4.45 23.59 -17.41
C LEU A 33 -3.66 23.45 -18.72
N LYS A 34 -3.28 24.58 -19.33
CA LYS A 34 -2.38 24.57 -20.51
C LYS A 34 -0.99 24.03 -20.17
N ALA A 35 -0.43 24.41 -19.02
CA ALA A 35 0.86 23.90 -18.56
C ALA A 35 0.85 22.40 -18.19
N THR A 36 -0.34 21.84 -17.94
CA THR A 36 -0.55 20.43 -17.58
C THR A 36 -1.34 19.68 -18.66
N GLU A 37 -1.27 20.15 -19.90
CA GLU A 37 -1.96 19.55 -21.04
C GLU A 37 -1.58 18.07 -21.19
N GLY A 38 -2.58 17.21 -21.43
CA GLY A 38 -2.41 15.76 -21.49
C GLY A 38 -2.24 15.04 -20.15
N MET A 39 -2.08 15.75 -19.02
CA MET A 39 -1.91 15.14 -17.69
C MET A 39 -3.23 14.89 -16.96
N ARG A 40 -4.34 15.47 -17.45
CA ARG A 40 -5.71 15.33 -16.90
C ARG A 40 -5.76 15.59 -15.37
N PRO A 41 -5.36 16.78 -14.91
CA PRO A 41 -5.35 17.13 -13.48
C PRO A 41 -6.76 17.17 -12.86
N LEU A 42 -6.83 17.06 -11.53
CA LEU A 42 -8.05 17.30 -10.76
C LEU A 42 -8.24 18.79 -10.48
N LEU A 43 -9.38 19.35 -10.88
CA LEU A 43 -9.70 20.76 -10.65
C LEU A 43 -10.36 20.96 -9.29
N TYR A 44 -9.74 21.77 -8.44
CA TYR A 44 -10.24 22.08 -7.11
C TYR A 44 -10.51 23.60 -6.97
N ALA A 45 -11.73 24.05 -6.69
CA ALA A 45 -12.99 23.30 -6.64
C ALA A 45 -14.16 24.15 -7.14
N ALA A 46 -15.16 23.48 -7.70
CA ALA A 46 -16.44 24.06 -8.07
C ALA A 46 -17.33 24.23 -6.82
N THR A 47 -17.67 25.47 -6.51
CA THR A 47 -18.62 25.88 -5.47
C THR A 47 -19.87 26.47 -6.11
N GLU A 48 -20.88 26.83 -5.32
CA GLU A 48 -22.09 27.49 -5.85
C GLU A 48 -21.80 28.78 -6.63
N SER A 49 -20.79 29.55 -6.22
CA SER A 49 -20.48 30.86 -6.80
C SER A 49 -19.72 30.78 -8.14
N ASN A 50 -19.02 29.68 -8.41
CA ASN A 50 -18.16 29.54 -9.59
C ASN A 50 -18.46 28.29 -10.45
N PHE A 51 -19.54 27.57 -10.14
CA PHE A 51 -19.90 26.28 -10.72
C PHE A 51 -19.85 26.25 -12.25
N ALA A 52 -20.54 27.19 -12.91
CA ALA A 52 -20.67 27.21 -14.37
C ALA A 52 -19.30 27.35 -15.05
N SER A 53 -18.47 28.26 -14.54
CA SER A 53 -17.12 28.53 -15.03
C SER A 53 -16.19 27.33 -14.83
N PHE A 54 -16.25 26.67 -13.68
CA PHE A 54 -15.45 25.47 -13.40
C PHE A 54 -15.87 24.28 -14.26
N HIS A 55 -17.18 24.05 -14.42
CA HIS A 55 -17.69 23.01 -15.31
C HIS A 55 -17.26 23.25 -16.76
N GLN A 56 -17.34 24.49 -17.25
CA GLN A 56 -16.91 24.82 -18.61
C GLN A 56 -15.43 24.49 -18.83
N LEU A 57 -14.55 24.90 -17.91
CA LEU A 57 -13.12 24.57 -17.99
C LEU A 57 -12.87 23.06 -17.91
N ALA A 58 -13.57 22.37 -17.02
CA ALA A 58 -13.47 20.92 -16.91
C ALA A 58 -13.86 20.20 -18.20
N ALA A 59 -14.95 20.64 -18.84
CA ALA A 59 -15.44 20.09 -20.09
C ALA A 59 -14.50 20.39 -21.26
N GLU A 60 -13.94 21.61 -21.34
CA GLU A 60 -12.98 21.99 -22.37
C GLU A 60 -11.70 21.13 -22.32
N TYR A 61 -11.18 20.85 -21.13
CA TYR A 61 -9.92 20.11 -20.95
C TYR A 61 -10.10 18.63 -20.56
N GLY A 62 -11.34 18.12 -20.47
CA GLY A 62 -11.62 16.73 -20.11
C GLY A 62 -11.16 16.31 -18.69
N CYS A 63 -11.14 17.25 -17.75
CA CYS A 63 -10.52 17.09 -16.43
C CYS A 63 -11.53 16.83 -15.30
N PRO A 64 -11.27 15.89 -14.36
CA PRO A 64 -12.17 15.69 -13.22
C PRO A 64 -12.27 16.95 -12.34
N VAL A 65 -13.40 17.09 -11.63
CA VAL A 65 -13.71 18.27 -10.81
C VAL A 65 -14.06 17.88 -9.39
N VAL A 66 -13.50 18.60 -8.42
CA VAL A 66 -13.97 18.58 -7.04
C VAL A 66 -15.16 19.52 -6.92
N VAL A 67 -16.30 19.03 -6.44
CA VAL A 67 -17.38 19.88 -5.97
C VAL A 67 -17.23 20.11 -4.47
N LYS A 68 -17.32 21.37 -4.05
CA LYS A 68 -17.18 21.78 -2.66
C LYS A 68 -18.43 22.52 -2.18
N GLY A 69 -19.16 21.89 -1.27
CA GLY A 69 -20.30 22.49 -0.58
C GLY A 69 -19.97 22.88 0.87
N ASP A 70 -20.96 23.49 1.54
CA ASP A 70 -20.96 23.69 2.99
C ASP A 70 -21.79 22.56 3.62
N GLY A 71 -21.14 21.44 3.93
CA GLY A 71 -21.77 20.20 4.37
C GLY A 71 -22.16 19.25 3.23
N LEU A 72 -22.65 18.08 3.61
CA LEU A 72 -22.93 16.98 2.68
C LEU A 72 -24.07 17.29 1.72
N GLU A 73 -25.15 17.92 2.20
CA GLU A 73 -26.33 18.26 1.41
C GLU A 73 -26.00 19.25 0.28
N ALA A 74 -25.31 20.33 0.60
CA ALA A 74 -24.87 21.32 -0.38
C ALA A 74 -23.94 20.70 -1.43
N THR A 75 -23.04 19.81 -0.98
CA THR A 75 -22.11 19.09 -1.86
C THR A 75 -22.86 18.13 -2.80
N ALA A 76 -23.85 17.40 -2.27
CA ALA A 76 -24.69 16.52 -3.06
C ALA A 76 -25.51 17.30 -4.12
N ALA A 77 -26.04 18.47 -3.77
CA ALA A 77 -26.75 19.33 -4.72
C ALA A 77 -25.84 19.81 -5.87
N LEU A 78 -24.58 20.14 -5.59
CA LEU A 78 -23.59 20.47 -6.62
C LEU A 78 -23.26 19.26 -7.52
N ALA A 79 -23.11 18.07 -6.94
CA ALA A 79 -22.90 16.85 -7.70
C ALA A 79 -24.10 16.51 -8.61
N GLU A 80 -25.34 16.74 -8.15
CA GLU A 80 -26.55 16.57 -8.97
C GLU A 80 -26.58 17.52 -10.17
N LYS A 81 -26.16 18.77 -9.98
CA LYS A 81 -26.03 19.72 -11.10
C LYS A 81 -25.05 19.20 -12.16
N LEU A 82 -23.91 18.63 -11.76
CA LEU A 82 -22.95 18.03 -12.71
C LEU A 82 -23.52 16.78 -13.39
N LEU A 83 -24.20 15.92 -12.64
CA LEU A 83 -24.89 14.75 -13.17
C LEU A 83 -25.96 15.12 -14.21
N ALA A 84 -26.71 16.19 -13.99
CA ALA A 84 -27.70 16.70 -14.95
C ALA A 84 -27.05 17.17 -16.26
N LEU A 85 -25.83 17.69 -16.17
CA LEU A 85 -24.96 18.03 -17.31
C LEU A 85 -24.25 16.80 -17.91
N LYS A 86 -24.58 15.59 -17.45
CA LYS A 86 -23.95 14.31 -17.83
C LYS A 86 -22.46 14.20 -17.51
N TRP A 87 -21.95 15.07 -16.62
CA TRP A 87 -20.59 14.99 -16.11
C TRP A 87 -20.51 14.00 -14.94
N LYS A 88 -19.55 13.07 -14.98
CA LYS A 88 -19.41 12.00 -13.97
C LYS A 88 -18.02 11.93 -13.32
N ASP A 89 -17.06 12.66 -13.86
CA ASP A 89 -15.72 12.77 -13.31
C ASP A 89 -15.72 13.77 -12.14
N ILE A 90 -16.29 13.32 -11.01
CA ILE A 90 -16.57 14.13 -9.82
C ILE A 90 -15.82 13.56 -8.61
N VAL A 91 -15.30 14.46 -7.78
CA VAL A 91 -14.81 14.17 -6.43
C VAL A 91 -15.55 15.10 -5.44
N LEU A 92 -15.86 14.61 -4.25
CA LEU A 92 -16.64 15.36 -3.25
C LEU A 92 -15.74 15.94 -2.16
N ASP A 93 -15.90 17.22 -1.86
CA ASP A 93 -15.38 17.86 -0.64
C ASP A 93 -16.55 18.49 0.10
N THR A 94 -16.83 18.05 1.33
CA THR A 94 -17.96 18.60 2.12
C THR A 94 -17.66 19.94 2.76
N GLY A 95 -16.45 20.47 2.59
CA GLY A 95 -16.01 21.70 3.24
C GLY A 95 -15.73 21.53 4.74
N ALA A 96 -15.79 20.30 5.26
CA ALA A 96 -15.56 20.02 6.67
C ALA A 96 -14.19 20.53 7.15
N GLN A 97 -14.20 21.29 8.24
CA GLN A 97 -13.00 21.88 8.85
C GLN A 97 -12.56 21.16 10.13
N THR A 98 -13.36 20.21 10.62
CA THR A 98 -13.05 19.45 11.84
C THR A 98 -13.06 17.96 11.56
N LEU A 99 -12.27 17.21 12.32
CA LEU A 99 -12.25 15.74 12.26
C LEU A 99 -13.64 15.14 12.49
N ALA A 100 -14.40 15.66 13.46
CA ALA A 100 -15.72 15.14 13.81
C ALA A 100 -16.71 15.30 12.64
N GLN A 101 -16.77 16.48 12.04
CA GLN A 101 -17.64 16.73 10.88
C GLN A 101 -17.23 15.89 9.69
N ALA A 102 -15.93 15.90 9.34
CA ALA A 102 -15.43 15.15 8.20
C ALA A 102 -15.68 13.65 8.36
N PHE A 103 -15.50 13.10 9.56
CA PHE A 103 -15.78 11.70 9.87
C PHE A 103 -17.26 11.39 9.66
N HIS A 104 -18.16 12.22 10.22
CA HIS A 104 -19.60 12.06 10.04
C HIS A 104 -19.98 12.06 8.55
N ASP A 105 -19.53 13.07 7.81
CA ASP A 105 -19.83 13.26 6.39
C ASP A 105 -19.39 12.06 5.55
N HIS A 106 -18.17 11.55 5.76
CA HIS A 106 -17.64 10.42 5.00
C HIS A 106 -18.41 9.11 5.25
N ILE A 107 -18.79 8.85 6.51
CA ILE A 107 -19.60 7.68 6.85
C ILE A 107 -20.99 7.80 6.22
N VAL A 108 -21.64 8.96 6.34
CA VAL A 108 -22.98 9.17 5.81
C VAL A 108 -22.97 9.11 4.28
N ALA A 109 -22.04 9.79 3.62
CA ALA A 109 -21.87 9.77 2.17
C ALA A 109 -21.71 8.34 1.65
N ARG A 110 -20.79 7.56 2.24
CA ARG A 110 -20.55 6.16 1.83
C ARG A 110 -21.80 5.29 2.03
N ARG A 111 -22.47 5.41 3.19
CA ARG A 111 -23.69 4.63 3.47
C ARG A 111 -24.84 5.03 2.55
N ALA A 112 -25.03 6.31 2.28
CA ALA A 112 -26.05 6.79 1.37
C ALA A 112 -25.79 6.29 -0.07
N ALA A 113 -24.54 6.35 -0.54
CA ALA A 113 -24.15 5.84 -1.85
C ALA A 113 -24.40 4.33 -2.00
N VAL A 114 -23.96 3.52 -1.04
CA VAL A 114 -23.99 2.06 -1.15
C VAL A 114 -25.35 1.47 -0.74
N VAL A 115 -25.87 1.87 0.42
CA VAL A 115 -27.08 1.25 1.01
C VAL A 115 -28.34 1.90 0.46
N LYS A 116 -28.38 3.23 0.38
CA LYS A 116 -29.54 3.98 -0.13
C LYS A 116 -29.49 4.20 -1.63
N LYS A 117 -28.40 3.79 -2.30
CA LYS A 117 -28.18 3.98 -3.74
C LYS A 117 -28.30 5.45 -4.16
N ASN A 118 -27.98 6.37 -3.26
CA ASN A 118 -28.01 7.79 -3.57
C ASN A 118 -26.84 8.13 -4.49
N ARG A 119 -27.16 8.47 -5.75
CA ARG A 119 -26.16 8.75 -6.78
C ARG A 119 -25.44 10.07 -6.58
N SER A 120 -26.03 11.05 -5.90
CA SER A 120 -25.44 12.37 -5.72
C SER A 120 -24.19 12.37 -4.83
N VAL A 121 -24.05 11.34 -3.99
CA VAL A 121 -22.88 11.12 -3.13
C VAL A 121 -22.09 9.86 -3.55
N GLY A 122 -22.37 9.33 -4.74
CA GLY A 122 -21.80 8.09 -5.28
C GLY A 122 -20.39 8.22 -5.86
N PHE A 123 -19.59 9.16 -5.37
CA PHE A 123 -18.30 9.54 -5.91
C PHE A 123 -17.19 9.45 -4.85
N PRO A 124 -15.90 9.34 -5.25
CA PRO A 124 -14.79 9.46 -4.32
C PRO A 124 -14.83 10.78 -3.56
N THR A 125 -14.36 10.77 -2.31
CA THR A 125 -14.28 11.97 -1.47
C THR A 125 -12.84 12.45 -1.31
N LEU A 126 -12.67 13.73 -1.01
CA LEU A 126 -11.40 14.36 -0.72
C LEU A 126 -11.40 14.85 0.74
N VAL A 127 -10.34 14.51 1.46
CA VAL A 127 -10.09 14.91 2.85
C VAL A 127 -8.96 15.92 2.86
N ARG A 128 -9.19 17.10 3.44
CA ARG A 128 -8.17 18.12 3.63
C ARG A 128 -7.60 18.07 5.04
N ALA A 129 -6.79 17.06 5.35
CA ALA A 129 -6.23 16.89 6.69
C ALA A 129 -5.38 18.12 7.09
N CYS A 130 -4.64 18.67 6.13
CA CYS A 130 -3.83 19.88 6.26
C CYS A 130 -4.60 21.15 6.66
N ASP A 131 -5.92 21.19 6.48
CA ASP A 131 -6.74 22.35 6.84
C ASP A 131 -7.45 22.19 8.18
N MET A 132 -7.33 21.01 8.82
CA MET A 132 -8.00 20.71 10.10
C MET A 132 -7.10 20.96 11.31
N THR A 133 -5.80 21.10 11.11
CA THR A 133 -4.81 21.30 12.17
C THR A 133 -3.49 21.79 11.60
N ASP A 134 -2.75 22.56 12.40
CA ASP A 134 -1.38 22.98 12.10
C ASP A 134 -0.32 22.06 12.77
N ASP A 135 -0.73 21.09 13.60
CA ASP A 135 0.19 20.13 14.23
C ASP A 135 0.46 18.95 13.28
N PRO A 136 1.72 18.75 12.82
CA PRO A 136 2.10 17.66 11.92
C PRO A 136 1.71 16.26 12.41
N MET A 137 1.72 16.03 13.73
CA MET A 137 1.34 14.76 14.34
C MET A 137 -0.18 14.57 14.27
N GLN A 138 -0.95 15.60 14.62
CA GLN A 138 -2.41 15.55 14.52
C GLN A 138 -2.86 15.40 13.06
N GLU A 139 -2.21 16.09 12.11
CA GLU A 139 -2.49 15.94 10.68
C GLU A 139 -2.33 14.47 10.25
N THR A 140 -1.25 13.82 10.69
CA THR A 140 -0.98 12.41 10.41
C THR A 140 -2.07 11.50 11.00
N LEU A 141 -2.52 11.76 12.23
CA LEU A 141 -3.60 10.99 12.87
C LEU A 141 -4.96 11.20 12.20
N ILE A 142 -5.25 12.41 11.74
CA ILE A 142 -6.44 12.74 10.95
C ILE A 142 -6.40 11.96 9.63
N ALA A 143 -5.29 12.03 8.90
CA ALA A 143 -5.10 11.26 7.66
C ALA A 143 -5.26 9.74 7.89
N ALA A 144 -4.63 9.21 8.94
CA ALA A 144 -4.72 7.81 9.34
C ALA A 144 -6.17 7.38 9.66
N THR A 145 -6.99 8.30 10.16
CA THR A 145 -8.42 8.04 10.42
C THR A 145 -9.19 7.82 9.12
N PHE A 146 -8.90 8.59 8.07
CA PHE A 146 -9.67 8.54 6.83
C PHE A 146 -9.25 7.43 5.86
N ILE A 147 -8.07 6.83 6.02
CA ILE A 147 -7.67 5.63 5.27
C ILE A 147 -8.72 4.49 5.41
N PRO A 148 -9.10 4.04 6.62
CA PRO A 148 -10.16 3.05 6.81
C PRO A 148 -11.58 3.63 6.80
N LYS A 149 -11.73 4.97 6.77
CA LYS A 149 -13.02 5.67 6.83
C LYS A 149 -13.34 6.41 5.55
N TYR A 150 -13.11 5.72 4.44
CA TYR A 150 -13.64 6.05 3.11
C TYR A 150 -13.10 7.34 2.48
N GLY A 151 -12.01 7.92 2.98
CA GLY A 151 -11.33 9.02 2.30
C GLY A 151 -10.72 8.53 0.99
N GLY A 152 -11.18 9.06 -0.15
CA GLY A 152 -10.66 8.67 -1.46
C GLY A 152 -9.31 9.32 -1.78
N ILE A 153 -9.20 10.62 -1.51
CA ILE A 153 -7.97 11.40 -1.63
C ILE A 153 -7.74 12.10 -0.29
N ILE A 154 -6.50 12.10 0.22
CA ILE A 154 -6.13 12.78 1.45
C ILE A 154 -5.03 13.79 1.13
N LEU A 155 -5.27 15.07 1.43
CA LEU A 155 -4.29 16.15 1.28
C LEU A 155 -3.56 16.37 2.60
N LEU A 156 -2.23 16.31 2.53
CA LEU A 156 -1.28 16.60 3.60
C LEU A 156 -0.59 17.92 3.30
N SER A 157 -0.12 18.62 4.35
CA SER A 157 0.58 19.90 4.20
C SER A 157 1.98 19.72 3.62
N ASP A 158 2.60 18.59 3.92
CA ASP A 158 3.97 18.24 3.54
C ASP A 158 4.16 16.71 3.53
N ILE A 159 5.22 16.25 2.89
CA ILE A 159 5.58 14.84 2.75
C ILE A 159 6.92 14.59 3.43
N GLN A 160 6.86 14.20 4.71
CA GLN A 160 8.03 13.74 5.47
C GLN A 160 8.00 12.22 5.65
N GLY A 161 9.15 11.57 5.55
CA GLY A 161 9.26 10.11 5.51
C GLY A 161 8.66 9.42 6.73
N GLU A 162 8.90 9.95 7.92
CA GLU A 162 8.42 9.44 9.21
C GLU A 162 6.90 9.54 9.39
N ARG A 163 6.25 10.47 8.67
CA ARG A 163 4.78 10.63 8.65
C ARG A 163 4.14 9.86 7.51
N LEU A 164 4.76 9.88 6.33
CA LEU A 164 4.23 9.21 5.14
C LEU A 164 4.33 7.68 5.26
N PHE A 165 5.44 7.15 5.75
CA PHE A 165 5.65 5.71 5.86
C PHE A 165 4.53 4.96 6.62
N PRO A 166 4.16 5.35 7.86
CA PRO A 166 3.07 4.67 8.57
C PRO A 166 1.72 4.78 7.85
N LEU A 167 1.43 5.90 7.17
CA LEU A 167 0.21 6.06 6.37
C LEU A 167 0.19 5.10 5.17
N LEU A 168 1.32 4.94 4.47
CA LEU A 168 1.43 4.01 3.36
C LEU A 168 1.30 2.55 3.80
N VAL A 169 1.89 2.19 4.95
CA VAL A 169 1.75 0.85 5.56
C VAL A 169 0.29 0.60 5.96
N GLN A 170 -0.36 1.55 6.63
CA GLN A 170 -1.77 1.42 7.00
C GLN A 170 -2.66 1.28 5.76
N ARG A 171 -2.43 2.09 4.72
CA ARG A 171 -3.16 1.98 3.45
C ARG A 171 -2.97 0.61 2.81
N MET A 172 -1.74 0.11 2.74
CA MET A 172 -1.46 -1.25 2.23
C MET A 172 -2.26 -2.30 3.01
N ASN A 173 -2.23 -2.24 4.34
CA ASN A 173 -2.92 -3.20 5.20
C ASN A 173 -4.44 -3.14 5.03
N ILE A 174 -5.04 -1.95 5.00
CA ILE A 174 -6.49 -1.76 4.90
C ILE A 174 -7.04 -2.16 3.51
N TYR A 175 -6.28 -1.93 2.44
CA TYR A 175 -6.72 -2.19 1.06
C TYR A 175 -6.26 -3.54 0.50
N THR A 176 -5.59 -4.38 1.29
CA THR A 176 -5.27 -5.77 0.91
C THR A 176 -6.54 -6.62 0.88
N ASP A 177 -6.70 -7.46 -0.13
CA ASP A 177 -7.82 -8.41 -0.23
C ASP A 177 -7.81 -9.37 0.97
N PRO A 178 -8.81 -9.33 1.87
CA PRO A 178 -8.83 -10.17 3.05
C PRO A 178 -9.04 -11.67 2.73
N GLN A 179 -9.47 -12.01 1.51
CA GLN A 179 -9.71 -13.40 1.10
C GLN A 179 -8.50 -14.03 0.41
N ARG A 180 -7.54 -13.22 -0.05
CA ARG A 180 -6.39 -13.68 -0.83
C ARG A 180 -5.10 -13.18 -0.19
N PRO A 181 -4.42 -14.02 0.62
CA PRO A 181 -3.11 -13.70 1.13
C PRO A 181 -2.14 -13.38 -0.02
N MET A 182 -1.32 -12.34 0.15
CA MET A 182 -0.22 -12.09 -0.76
C MET A 182 0.78 -13.24 -0.63
N THR A 183 1.07 -13.90 -1.75
CA THR A 183 1.96 -15.07 -1.81
C THR A 183 3.17 -14.81 -2.69
N THR A 184 4.29 -15.40 -2.29
CA THR A 184 5.47 -15.58 -3.12
C THR A 184 5.38 -16.97 -3.78
N SER A 185 5.94 -17.16 -4.98
CA SER A 185 5.91 -18.48 -5.63
C SER A 185 6.80 -19.47 -4.88
N GLU A 186 6.33 -20.71 -4.71
CA GLU A 186 7.16 -21.79 -4.14
C GLU A 186 8.38 -22.05 -5.03
N GLY A 187 9.55 -22.26 -4.42
CA GLY A 187 10.78 -22.50 -5.16
C GLY A 187 12.05 -22.14 -4.40
N ILE A 188 13.16 -22.09 -5.14
CA ILE A 188 14.49 -21.74 -4.66
C ILE A 188 14.80 -20.31 -5.09
N TYR A 189 15.16 -19.46 -4.12
CA TYR A 189 15.53 -18.07 -4.33
C TYR A 189 17.01 -17.88 -4.00
N GLU A 190 17.71 -17.21 -4.91
CA GLU A 190 19.13 -16.92 -4.81
C GLU A 190 19.33 -15.54 -4.19
N ILE A 191 19.91 -15.47 -2.99
CA ILE A 191 20.19 -14.21 -2.31
C ILE A 191 21.69 -14.08 -2.09
N ASN A 192 22.25 -12.92 -2.49
CA ASN A 192 23.68 -12.63 -2.41
C ASN A 192 24.59 -13.60 -3.20
N SER A 193 24.10 -14.16 -4.32
CA SER A 193 24.86 -15.06 -5.21
C SER A 193 25.40 -16.33 -4.52
N PRO A 194 24.52 -17.24 -4.05
CA PRO A 194 24.93 -18.43 -3.30
C PRO A 194 25.78 -19.41 -4.11
N THR A 195 26.64 -20.15 -3.41
CA THR A 195 27.49 -21.22 -3.96
C THR A 195 27.09 -22.57 -3.38
N ALA A 196 27.78 -23.64 -3.76
CA ALA A 196 27.49 -24.99 -3.25
C ALA A 196 27.78 -25.16 -1.74
N THR A 197 28.54 -24.24 -1.13
CA THR A 197 28.83 -24.22 0.30
C THR A 197 27.91 -23.28 1.09
N SER A 198 27.02 -22.56 0.42
CA SER A 198 26.11 -21.60 1.05
C SER A 198 25.06 -22.28 1.94
N PRO A 199 24.63 -21.63 3.04
CA PRO A 199 23.51 -22.10 3.85
C PRO A 199 22.21 -22.21 3.03
N VAL A 200 21.39 -23.18 3.40
CA VAL A 200 20.00 -23.32 2.92
C VAL A 200 19.05 -22.95 4.04
N VAL A 201 18.21 -21.95 3.82
CA VAL A 201 17.18 -21.48 4.77
C VAL A 201 15.82 -21.80 4.19
N ILE A 202 14.88 -22.30 4.99
CA ILE A 202 13.48 -22.49 4.56
C ILE A 202 12.52 -21.57 5.30
N THR A 203 11.53 -21.06 4.59
CA THR A 203 10.40 -20.31 5.16
C THR A 203 9.11 -20.57 4.36
N SER A 204 8.01 -19.96 4.79
CA SER A 204 6.71 -20.09 4.13
C SER A 204 6.54 -19.07 2.99
N ASN A 205 5.54 -19.29 2.13
CA ASN A 205 5.29 -18.42 0.98
C ASN A 205 4.39 -17.21 1.26
N PHE A 206 4.06 -16.93 2.51
CA PHE A 206 3.38 -15.69 2.86
C PHE A 206 4.29 -14.49 2.58
N SER A 207 3.87 -13.55 1.72
CA SER A 207 4.75 -12.49 1.21
C SER A 207 5.43 -11.68 2.33
N LEU A 208 4.73 -11.38 3.42
CA LEU A 208 5.34 -10.63 4.53
C LEU A 208 6.45 -11.45 5.22
N THR A 209 6.21 -12.75 5.45
CA THR A 209 7.23 -13.66 5.98
C THR A 209 8.42 -13.78 5.03
N TYR A 210 8.16 -13.93 3.73
CA TYR A 210 9.19 -13.95 2.69
C TYR A 210 10.06 -12.69 2.76
N PHE A 211 9.45 -11.50 2.66
CA PHE A 211 10.20 -10.24 2.60
C PHE A 211 11.02 -10.00 3.86
N ILE A 212 10.47 -10.32 5.04
CA ILE A 212 11.20 -10.21 6.32
C ILE A 212 12.43 -11.13 6.33
N VAL A 213 12.30 -12.38 5.89
CA VAL A 213 13.44 -13.32 5.88
C VAL A 213 14.45 -12.94 4.79
N SER A 214 13.99 -12.65 3.58
CA SER A 214 14.87 -12.30 2.46
C SER A 214 15.65 -11.01 2.71
N SER A 215 15.02 -9.99 3.32
CA SER A 215 15.70 -8.72 3.63
C SER A 215 16.81 -8.88 4.67
N GLU A 216 16.62 -9.76 5.65
CA GLU A 216 17.64 -10.04 6.66
C GLU A 216 18.79 -10.87 6.08
N ILE A 217 18.49 -11.83 5.20
CA ILE A 217 19.52 -12.55 4.43
C ILE A 217 20.31 -11.58 3.56
N GLU A 218 19.65 -10.70 2.80
CA GLU A 218 20.30 -9.68 1.99
C GLU A 218 21.20 -8.78 2.84
N SER A 219 20.67 -8.26 3.95
CA SER A 219 21.39 -7.39 4.90
C SER A 219 22.59 -8.09 5.57
N SER A 220 22.54 -9.42 5.73
CA SER A 220 23.65 -10.20 6.27
C SER A 220 24.88 -10.19 5.35
N ARG A 221 24.67 -9.97 4.04
CA ARG A 221 25.65 -10.14 2.95
C ARG A 221 26.22 -11.56 2.85
N VAL A 222 25.57 -12.54 3.47
CA VAL A 222 25.95 -13.96 3.37
C VAL A 222 25.23 -14.57 2.16
N PRO A 223 25.96 -15.14 1.18
CA PRO A 223 25.37 -15.89 0.06
C PRO A 223 24.52 -17.05 0.58
N THR A 224 23.22 -17.07 0.29
CA THR A 224 22.27 -18.00 0.91
C THR A 224 21.23 -18.50 -0.10
N TRP A 225 20.91 -19.79 -0.04
CA TRP A 225 19.78 -20.40 -0.73
C TRP A 225 18.52 -20.26 0.14
N LEU A 226 17.50 -19.56 -0.34
CA LEU A 226 16.22 -19.42 0.36
C LEU A 226 15.15 -20.30 -0.29
N LEU A 227 14.67 -21.29 0.44
CA LEU A 227 13.57 -22.17 0.04
C LEU A 227 12.25 -21.58 0.51
N ILE A 228 11.34 -21.34 -0.43
CA ILE A 228 10.00 -20.84 -0.16
C ILE A 228 9.03 -21.99 -0.33
N LYS A 229 8.46 -22.48 0.77
CA LYS A 229 7.45 -23.54 0.76
C LYS A 229 6.05 -22.94 0.63
N ASP A 230 5.25 -23.46 -0.31
CA ASP A 230 3.84 -23.10 -0.42
C ASP A 230 3.09 -23.58 0.84
N THR A 231 2.52 -22.63 1.56
CA THR A 231 1.67 -22.84 2.72
C THR A 231 0.30 -22.21 2.52
N GLU A 232 -0.09 -21.98 1.26
CA GLU A 232 -1.28 -21.22 0.87
C GLU A 232 -1.28 -19.78 1.41
N GLY A 233 -0.09 -19.19 1.51
CA GLY A 233 0.08 -17.81 2.00
C GLY A 233 -0.08 -17.66 3.50
N LEU A 234 0.07 -18.73 4.27
CA LEU A 234 0.07 -18.69 5.73
C LEU A 234 1.49 -18.41 6.27
N SER A 235 1.59 -17.60 7.32
CA SER A 235 2.85 -17.40 8.05
C SER A 235 3.35 -18.71 8.67
N VAL A 236 4.64 -18.81 9.00
CA VAL A 236 5.26 -20.05 9.51
C VAL A 236 4.46 -20.72 10.64
N LEU A 237 4.14 -19.99 11.71
CA LEU A 237 3.41 -20.55 12.85
C LEU A 237 1.96 -20.92 12.51
N THR A 238 1.30 -20.12 11.67
CA THR A 238 -0.07 -20.41 11.23
C THR A 238 -0.11 -21.67 10.35
N ALA A 239 0.85 -21.78 9.44
CA ALA A 239 1.00 -22.92 8.55
C ALA A 239 1.36 -24.18 9.33
N TRP A 240 2.26 -24.09 10.31
CA TRP A 240 2.60 -25.19 11.21
C TRP A 240 1.38 -25.68 11.99
N ALA A 241 0.63 -24.77 12.61
CA ALA A 241 -0.60 -25.12 13.34
C ALA A 241 -1.67 -25.75 12.43
N ALA A 242 -1.70 -25.37 11.14
CA ALA A 242 -2.59 -25.94 10.13
C ALA A 242 -2.04 -27.23 9.47
N GLY A 243 -0.88 -27.73 9.89
CA GLY A 243 -0.23 -28.91 9.29
C GLY A 243 0.34 -28.69 7.88
N LYS A 244 0.40 -27.44 7.41
CA LYS A 244 0.93 -27.06 6.08
C LYS A 244 2.42 -26.71 6.09
N PHE A 245 3.03 -26.66 7.26
CA PHE A 245 4.47 -26.47 7.45
C PHE A 245 4.98 -27.46 8.51
N SER A 246 5.21 -28.68 8.06
CA SER A 246 5.56 -29.87 8.84
C SER A 246 6.63 -30.69 8.13
N ALA A 247 7.18 -31.72 8.79
CA ALA A 247 8.16 -32.61 8.16
C ALA A 247 7.61 -33.26 6.87
N ASP A 248 6.36 -33.75 6.92
CA ASP A 248 5.66 -34.39 5.79
C ASP A 248 5.47 -33.48 4.57
N THR A 249 5.45 -32.16 4.76
CA THR A 249 5.24 -31.19 3.68
C THR A 249 6.55 -30.57 3.19
N ILE A 250 7.51 -30.36 4.10
CA ILE A 250 8.82 -29.79 3.81
C ILE A 250 9.72 -30.82 3.12
N ALA A 251 9.79 -32.07 3.61
CA ALA A 251 10.71 -33.06 3.08
C ALA A 251 10.45 -33.39 1.59
N PRO A 252 9.19 -33.61 1.14
CA PRO A 252 8.92 -33.79 -0.29
C PRO A 252 9.28 -32.56 -1.13
N PHE A 253 9.10 -31.35 -0.61
CA PHE A 253 9.48 -30.13 -1.30
C PHE A 253 11.00 -30.04 -1.48
N VAL A 254 11.79 -30.25 -0.42
CA VAL A 254 13.26 -30.26 -0.45
C VAL A 254 13.79 -31.28 -1.46
N ARG A 255 13.20 -32.48 -1.51
CA ARG A 255 13.60 -33.52 -2.48
C ARG A 255 13.25 -33.17 -3.93
N LYS A 256 12.18 -32.41 -4.17
CA LYS A 256 11.65 -32.11 -5.52
C LYS A 256 12.14 -30.78 -6.10
N CYS A 257 12.50 -29.81 -5.28
CA CYS A 257 12.79 -28.45 -5.75
C CYS A 257 14.16 -28.30 -6.43
N GLY A 258 15.02 -29.32 -6.37
CA GLY A 258 16.34 -29.32 -7.01
C GLY A 258 17.46 -28.75 -6.14
N ILE A 259 17.22 -28.44 -4.86
CA ILE A 259 18.25 -27.87 -3.97
C ILE A 259 19.38 -28.87 -3.69
N GLU A 260 19.09 -30.18 -3.72
CA GLU A 260 20.09 -31.23 -3.47
C GLU A 260 21.23 -31.22 -4.50
N GLU A 261 20.99 -30.73 -5.71
CA GLU A 261 21.98 -30.63 -6.78
C GLU A 261 22.80 -29.33 -6.70
N LYS A 262 22.35 -28.36 -5.90
CA LYS A 262 22.95 -27.03 -5.76
C LYS A 262 23.88 -26.91 -4.55
N VAL A 263 23.92 -27.89 -3.64
CA VAL A 263 24.72 -27.84 -2.40
C VAL A 263 25.61 -29.06 -2.20
N GLU A 264 26.81 -28.84 -1.68
CA GLU A 264 27.75 -29.91 -1.30
C GLU A 264 27.37 -30.54 0.05
N ARG A 265 26.93 -29.71 1.00
CA ARG A 265 26.49 -30.13 2.33
C ARG A 265 24.99 -29.94 2.46
N LYS A 266 24.28 -31.04 2.73
CA LYS A 266 22.84 -31.07 2.95
C LYS A 266 22.54 -30.57 4.38
N ARG A 267 22.50 -29.25 4.56
CA ARG A 267 22.17 -28.58 5.82
C ARG A 267 20.99 -27.65 5.61
N LEU A 268 19.91 -27.84 6.36
CA LEU A 268 18.69 -27.04 6.24
C LEU A 268 18.44 -26.26 7.52
N ILE A 269 18.40 -24.94 7.43
CA ILE A 269 18.06 -24.04 8.53
C ILE A 269 16.54 -23.85 8.56
N ILE A 270 15.88 -24.29 9.63
CA ILE A 270 14.46 -24.09 9.86
C ILE A 270 14.20 -22.90 10.80
N PRO A 271 13.02 -22.24 10.72
CA PRO A 271 12.68 -21.17 11.66
C PRO A 271 12.62 -21.68 13.11
N GLY A 272 13.22 -20.95 14.05
CA GLY A 272 13.29 -21.39 15.44
C GLY A 272 11.94 -21.50 16.14
N CYS A 273 10.91 -20.83 15.63
CA CYS A 273 9.55 -20.90 16.17
C CYS A 273 8.87 -22.25 15.90
N VAL A 274 9.43 -23.08 15.01
CA VAL A 274 8.96 -24.45 14.72
C VAL A 274 10.05 -25.49 15.02
N ALA A 275 10.98 -25.20 15.94
CA ALA A 275 12.07 -26.10 16.30
C ALA A 275 11.63 -27.54 16.63
N THR A 276 10.39 -27.73 17.10
CA THR A 276 9.83 -29.04 17.45
C THR A 276 9.74 -30.02 16.27
N ILE A 277 9.72 -29.55 15.03
CA ILE A 277 9.65 -30.42 13.85
C ILE A 277 11.03 -30.95 13.39
N SER A 278 12.12 -30.57 14.06
CA SER A 278 13.48 -30.91 13.60
C SER A 278 13.75 -32.42 13.59
N GLY A 279 13.32 -33.16 14.63
CA GLY A 279 13.53 -34.60 14.71
C GLY A 279 12.81 -35.36 13.59
N GLU A 280 11.54 -35.05 13.36
CA GLU A 280 10.76 -35.64 12.26
C GLU A 280 11.38 -35.29 10.89
N LEU A 281 11.90 -34.06 10.73
CA LEU A 281 12.61 -33.66 9.51
C LEU A 281 13.91 -34.43 9.30
N GLU A 282 14.69 -34.71 10.36
CA GLU A 282 15.90 -35.53 10.26
C GLU A 282 15.58 -36.98 9.88
N GLU A 283 14.49 -37.54 10.40
CA GLU A 283 14.02 -38.89 10.04
C GLU A 283 13.60 -38.98 8.58
N GLU A 284 12.86 -37.98 8.08
CA GLU A 284 12.46 -37.89 6.69
C GLU A 284 13.66 -37.58 5.77
N LEU A 285 14.46 -36.57 6.10
CA LEU A 285 15.61 -36.15 5.32
C LEU A 285 16.89 -36.75 5.89
N LYS A 286 17.02 -38.09 5.89
CA LYS A 286 18.15 -38.83 6.51
C LYS A 286 19.57 -38.38 6.15
N ASN A 287 19.73 -37.71 5.01
CA ASN A 287 21.02 -37.20 4.53
C ASN A 287 21.20 -35.70 4.79
N TRP A 288 20.25 -35.07 5.48
CA TRP A 288 20.26 -33.66 5.83
C TRP A 288 20.46 -33.47 7.32
N GLU A 289 21.30 -32.52 7.69
CA GLU A 289 21.41 -31.98 9.05
C GLU A 289 20.39 -30.83 9.18
N ILE A 290 19.53 -30.88 10.20
CA ILE A 290 18.50 -29.86 10.42
C ILE A 290 18.96 -28.89 11.51
N ASN A 291 19.19 -27.64 11.11
CA ASN A 291 19.71 -26.60 11.99
C ASN A 291 18.57 -25.69 12.42
N ILE A 292 18.45 -25.47 13.73
CA ILE A 292 17.43 -24.56 14.28
C ILE A 292 17.96 -23.13 14.16
N GLY A 293 17.31 -22.33 13.33
CA GLY A 293 17.55 -20.90 13.21
C GLY A 293 16.94 -20.11 14.37
N PRO A 294 17.07 -18.77 14.35
CA PRO A 294 16.43 -17.92 15.34
C PRO A 294 14.90 -17.96 15.23
N ARG A 295 14.20 -17.63 16.33
CA ARG A 295 12.74 -17.47 16.34
C ARG A 295 12.28 -16.24 15.56
N GLU A 296 13.08 -15.17 15.62
CA GLU A 296 12.82 -13.90 14.94
C GLU A 296 13.85 -13.68 13.82
N ALA A 297 13.40 -13.19 12.67
CA ALA A 297 14.27 -13.00 11.51
C ALA A 297 15.35 -11.93 11.72
N SER A 298 15.13 -10.96 12.61
CA SER A 298 16.14 -9.93 12.94
C SER A 298 17.43 -10.50 13.54
N ALA A 299 17.37 -11.69 14.15
CA ALA A 299 18.53 -12.42 14.65
C ALA A 299 19.17 -13.33 13.59
N LEU A 300 18.65 -13.36 12.36
CA LEU A 300 19.19 -14.19 11.27
C LEU A 300 20.53 -13.66 10.77
N VAL A 301 20.72 -12.34 10.76
CA VAL A 301 22.00 -11.72 10.36
C VAL A 301 23.19 -12.24 11.18
N PRO A 302 23.22 -12.13 12.53
CA PRO A 302 24.33 -12.67 13.31
C PRO A 302 24.41 -14.20 13.26
N TYR A 303 23.28 -14.90 13.10
CA TYR A 303 23.26 -16.36 12.94
C TYR A 303 24.01 -16.80 11.66
N LEU A 304 23.67 -16.21 10.52
CA LEU A 304 24.30 -16.52 9.23
C LEU A 304 25.77 -16.11 9.18
N LYS A 305 26.15 -14.99 9.80
CA LYS A 305 27.56 -14.57 9.87
C LYS A 305 28.44 -15.53 10.68
N ASN A 306 27.84 -16.27 11.61
CA ASN A 306 28.53 -17.29 12.41
C ASN A 306 28.38 -18.70 11.81
N TRP A 307 27.73 -18.84 10.66
CA TRP A 307 27.55 -20.12 9.97
C TRP A 307 28.89 -20.68 9.50
N LYS A 308 29.12 -21.97 9.72
CA LYS A 308 30.37 -22.69 9.39
C LYS A 308 30.09 -23.99 8.63
#